data_AF-A0A5C4T1J7-F1
#
_entry.id   AF-A0A5C4T1J7-F1
#
_cell.length_a   1.000
_cell.length_b   1.000
_cell.length_c   1.000
_cell.angle_alpha   90.00
_cell.angle_beta   90.00
_cell.angle_gamma   90.00
#
_symmetry.space_group_name_H-M   'P 1'
#
loop_
_entity.id
_entity.type
_entity.pdbx_description
1 polymer ?
#
loop_
_entity_poly.entity_id
_entity_poly.type
_entity_poly.pdbx_seq_one_letter_code
_entity_poly.pdbx_strand_id
1 'polypeptide(L)'
;MKKQKQPGENISLKTKKNESAAVMAWINGQTNLMDSIRYLIENEIRLNGVRNLQHFIPSDRPLIAATIPASLLEMAAASEQARDAGRPEAGNDEGSGAGVDKADSAPGEADDIDDEDIESWL
;
A
#
# COMPACT_ATOMS: atom_id res chain seq x y z
N MET A 1 16.70 23.77 -7.56
CA MET A 1 15.58 22.91 -8.03
C MET A 1 15.21 21.97 -6.91
N LYS A 2 13.92 21.72 -6.64
CA LYS A 2 13.53 20.71 -5.64
C LYS A 2 14.00 19.35 -6.16
N LYS A 3 14.68 18.54 -5.33
CA LYS A 3 15.12 17.20 -5.72
C LYS A 3 13.91 16.38 -6.18
N GLN A 4 14.03 15.73 -7.32
CA GLN A 4 13.00 14.83 -7.82
C GLN A 4 12.96 13.58 -6.93
N LYS A 5 11.77 13.23 -6.47
CA LYS A 5 11.54 12.05 -5.63
C LYS A 5 11.67 10.78 -6.45
N GLN A 6 12.43 9.81 -5.94
CA GLN A 6 12.51 8.47 -6.50
C GLN A 6 11.53 7.50 -5.82
N PRO A 7 11.14 6.39 -6.48
CA PRO A 7 10.41 5.31 -5.83
C PRO A 7 11.11 4.84 -4.55
N GLY A 8 10.34 4.58 -3.49
CA GLY A 8 10.86 4.20 -2.18
C GLY A 8 11.30 5.37 -1.30
N GLU A 9 11.35 6.61 -1.82
CA GLU A 9 11.59 7.77 -0.98
C GLU A 9 10.40 8.14 -0.10
N ASN A 10 10.71 8.56 1.13
CA ASN A 10 9.70 9.01 2.08
C ASN A 10 9.07 10.36 1.66
N ILE A 11 7.76 10.44 1.87
CA ILE A 11 6.95 11.66 1.76
C ILE A 11 6.27 11.87 3.13
N SER A 12 6.47 13.04 3.72
CA SER A 12 5.83 13.40 4.99
C SER A 12 4.54 14.17 4.75
N LEU A 13 3.44 13.69 5.32
CA LEU A 13 2.15 14.37 5.33
C LEU A 13 1.85 14.85 6.75
N LYS A 14 1.48 16.13 6.91
CA LYS A 14 1.06 16.71 8.19
C LYS A 14 -0.25 17.46 7.99
N THR A 15 -1.25 17.14 8.80
CA THR A 15 -2.55 17.82 8.79
C THR A 15 -2.44 19.22 9.41
N LYS A 16 -3.37 20.11 9.03
CA LYS A 16 -3.45 21.45 9.62
C LYS A 16 -4.17 21.38 10.99
N LYS A 17 -3.92 22.37 11.86
CA LYS A 17 -4.63 22.47 13.15
C LYS A 17 -6.13 22.72 13.00
N ASN A 18 -6.52 23.36 11.90
CA ASN A 18 -7.90 23.69 11.56
C ASN A 18 -8.43 22.82 10.41
N GLU A 19 -8.00 21.56 10.33
CA GLU A 19 -8.50 20.61 9.34
C GLU A 19 -10.00 20.35 9.53
N SER A 20 -10.73 20.11 8.43
CA SER A 20 -12.16 19.79 8.52
C SER A 20 -12.37 18.47 9.27
N ALA A 21 -13.40 18.42 10.12
CA ALA A 21 -13.81 17.21 10.83
C ALA A 21 -14.11 16.04 9.87
N ALA A 22 -14.67 16.31 8.69
CA ALA A 22 -14.94 15.30 7.67
C ALA A 22 -13.65 14.71 7.09
N VAL A 23 -12.63 15.55 6.88
CA VAL A 23 -11.31 15.11 6.40
C VAL A 23 -10.63 14.24 7.47
N MET A 24 -10.69 14.66 8.74
CA MET A 24 -10.15 13.86 9.84
C MET A 24 -10.87 12.52 10.01
N ALA A 25 -12.20 12.50 9.89
CA ALA A 25 -13.00 11.27 9.94
C ALA A 25 -12.63 10.32 8.79
N TRP A 26 -12.49 10.86 7.57
CA TRP A 26 -12.05 10.06 6.43
C TRP A 26 -10.66 9.46 6.66
N ILE A 27 -9.68 10.26 7.09
CA ILE A 27 -8.31 9.79 7.39
C ILE A 27 -8.33 8.65 8.41
N ASN A 28 -9.06 8.84 9.52
CA ASN A 28 -9.13 7.87 10.61
C ASN A 28 -9.91 6.60 10.25
N GLY A 29 -10.77 6.66 9.23
CA GLY A 29 -11.49 5.50 8.71
C GLY A 29 -10.66 4.60 7.79
N GLN A 30 -9.43 4.97 7.44
CA GLN A 30 -8.61 4.18 6.52
C GLN A 30 -7.81 3.10 7.27
N THR A 31 -8.00 1.83 6.90
CA THR A 31 -7.12 0.74 7.37
C THR A 31 -5.69 0.88 6.84
N ASN A 32 -5.54 1.39 5.60
CA ASN A 32 -4.24 1.71 5.00
C ASN A 32 -4.28 3.08 4.30
N LEU A 33 -3.91 4.13 5.04
CA LEU A 33 -3.93 5.50 4.53
C LEU A 33 -3.05 5.71 3.29
N MET A 34 -1.89 5.06 3.22
CA MET A 34 -0.95 5.26 2.11
C MET A 34 -1.49 4.68 0.80
N ASP A 35 -2.20 3.55 0.87
CA ASP A 35 -2.83 2.96 -0.31
C ASP A 35 -4.05 3.76 -0.76
N SER A 36 -4.89 4.22 0.17
CA SER A 36 -6.01 5.12 -0.15
C SER A 36 -5.53 6.40 -0.83
N ILE A 37 -4.42 7.00 -0.36
CA ILE A 37 -3.83 8.19 -1.00
C ILE A 37 -3.30 7.84 -2.40
N ARG A 38 -2.64 6.69 -2.57
CA ARG A 38 -2.14 6.23 -3.88
C ARG A 38 -3.28 6.09 -4.88
N TYR A 39 -4.38 5.45 -4.48
CA TYR A 39 -5.57 5.32 -5.32
C TYR A 39 -6.13 6.68 -5.78
N LEU A 40 -6.22 7.66 -4.88
CA LEU A 40 -6.69 9.01 -5.22
C LEU A 40 -5.76 9.71 -6.21
N ILE A 41 -4.44 9.56 -6.04
CA ILE A 41 -3.43 10.11 -6.96
C ILE A 41 -3.55 9.45 -8.34
N GLU A 42 -3.65 8.13 -8.40
CA GLU A 42 -3.83 7.39 -9.65
C GLU A 42 -5.11 7.79 -10.37
N ASN A 43 -6.19 8.02 -9.63
CA ASN A 43 -7.43 8.49 -10.22
C ASN A 43 -7.31 9.89 -10.83
N GLU A 44 -6.61 10.82 -10.16
CA GLU A 44 -6.29 12.13 -10.74
C GLU A 44 -5.44 12.01 -12.00
N ILE A 45 -4.40 11.16 -11.97
CA ILE A 45 -3.53 10.93 -13.14
C ILE A 45 -4.33 10.32 -14.29
N ARG A 46 -5.25 9.38 -14.02
CA ARG A 46 -6.07 8.75 -15.06
C ARG A 46 -7.00 9.74 -15.75
N LEU A 47 -7.63 10.63 -14.98
CA LEU A 47 -8.62 11.57 -15.50
C LEU A 47 -7.98 12.81 -16.13
N ASN A 48 -6.85 13.28 -15.59
CA ASN A 48 -6.29 14.59 -15.91
C ASN A 48 -4.82 14.57 -16.33
N GLY A 49 -4.17 13.41 -16.30
CA GLY A 49 -2.73 13.26 -16.54
C GLY A 49 -1.85 13.75 -15.38
N VAL A 50 -0.54 13.70 -15.58
CA VAL A 50 0.44 14.19 -14.59
C VAL A 50 0.53 15.72 -14.68
N ARG A 51 0.03 16.42 -13.66
CA ARG A 51 0.02 17.88 -13.59
C ARG A 51 0.20 18.40 -12.16
N ASN A 52 0.59 19.67 -12.01
CA ASN A 52 0.60 20.32 -10.70
C ASN A 52 -0.83 20.75 -10.31
N LEU A 53 -1.47 19.94 -9.47
CA LEU A 53 -2.86 20.12 -9.06
C LEU A 53 -3.14 21.50 -8.43
N GLN A 54 -2.15 22.14 -7.79
CA GLN A 54 -2.33 23.46 -7.16
C GLN A 54 -2.71 24.58 -8.14
N HIS A 55 -2.42 24.43 -9.44
CA HIS A 55 -2.83 25.40 -10.46
C HIS A 55 -4.29 25.25 -10.89
N PHE A 56 -4.94 24.14 -10.51
CA PHE A 56 -6.29 23.78 -10.95
C PHE A 56 -7.31 23.75 -9.81
N ILE A 57 -6.85 23.86 -8.56
CA ILE A 57 -7.73 23.87 -7.38
C ILE A 57 -7.60 25.19 -6.62
N PRO A 58 -8.70 25.71 -6.04
CA PRO A 58 -8.63 26.87 -5.15
C PRO A 58 -7.71 26.60 -3.96
N SER A 59 -6.88 27.60 -3.62
CA SER A 59 -5.98 27.53 -2.46
C SER A 59 -6.73 27.65 -1.13
N ASP A 60 -7.82 28.42 -1.12
CA ASP A 60 -8.75 28.49 -0.01
C ASP A 60 -10.01 27.71 -0.36
N ARG A 61 -10.38 26.75 0.49
CA ARG A 61 -11.53 25.88 0.30
C ARG A 61 -12.36 25.94 1.56
N PRO A 62 -13.69 26.18 1.45
CA PRO A 62 -14.55 26.14 2.62
C PRO A 62 -14.43 24.77 3.28
N LEU A 63 -14.45 24.75 4.62
CA LEU A 63 -14.45 23.50 5.35
C LEU A 63 -15.64 22.67 4.88
N ILE A 64 -15.38 21.43 4.46
CA ILE A 64 -16.45 20.50 4.07
C ILE A 64 -17.33 20.37 5.31
N ALA A 65 -18.56 20.90 5.22
CA ALA A 65 -19.55 20.75 6.29
C ALA A 65 -19.82 19.25 6.46
N ALA A 66 -19.79 18.78 7.71
CA ALA A 66 -19.97 17.37 8.05
C ALA A 66 -21.37 16.80 7.73
N THR A 67 -22.22 17.55 7.03
CA THR A 67 -23.45 17.03 6.42
C THR A 67 -23.12 16.23 5.16
N ILE A 68 -22.38 15.14 5.35
CA ILE A 68 -22.45 14.03 4.41
C ILE A 68 -23.85 13.43 4.58
N PRO A 69 -24.69 13.37 3.53
CA PRO A 69 -26.02 12.77 3.65
C PRO A 69 -25.86 11.35 4.15
N ALA A 70 -26.67 10.95 5.15
CA ALA A 70 -26.58 9.63 5.77
C ALA A 70 -26.59 8.49 4.74
N SER A 71 -27.32 8.67 3.63
CA SER A 71 -27.35 7.74 2.50
C SER A 71 -25.97 7.48 1.87
N LEU A 72 -25.10 8.49 1.78
CA LEU A 72 -23.77 8.34 1.19
C LEU A 72 -22.80 7.66 2.18
N LEU A 73 -23.02 7.84 3.49
CA LEU A 73 -22.29 7.11 4.53
C LEU A 73 -22.71 5.63 4.56
N GLU A 74 -24.02 5.36 4.43
CA GLU A 74 -24.59 4.01 4.42
C GLU A 74 -24.15 3.22 3.18
N MET A 75 -24.10 3.85 2.01
CA MET A 75 -23.57 3.23 0.79
C MET A 75 -22.08 2.89 0.89
N ALA A 76 -21.28 3.76 1.52
CA ALA A 76 -19.86 3.49 1.75
C ALA A 76 -19.68 2.29 2.70
N ALA A 77 -20.39 2.28 3.84
CA ALA A 77 -20.33 1.18 4.80
C ALA A 77 -20.84 -0.16 4.24
N ALA A 78 -21.94 -0.14 3.47
CA ALA A 78 -22.48 -1.34 2.84
C ALA A 78 -21.52 -1.94 1.79
N SER A 79 -20.76 -1.09 1.09
CA SER A 79 -19.75 -1.55 0.13
C SER A 79 -18.55 -2.27 0.79
N GLU A 80 -18.27 -1.98 2.06
CA GLU A 80 -17.22 -2.64 2.84
C GLU A 80 -17.67 -4.00 3.38
N GLN A 81 -18.90 -4.11 3.90
CA GLN A 81 -19.45 -5.40 4.36
C GLN A 81 -19.60 -6.43 3.23
N ALA A 82 -19.88 -6.00 2.00
CA ALA A 82 -19.97 -6.89 0.85
C ALA A 82 -18.62 -7.52 0.44
N ARG A 83 -17.48 -6.95 0.87
CA ARG A 83 -16.14 -7.46 0.53
C ARG A 83 -15.60 -8.46 1.55
N ASP A 84 -16.07 -8.40 2.79
CA ASP A 84 -15.65 -9.32 3.86
C ASP A 84 -16.42 -10.66 3.84
N ALA A 85 -17.66 -10.66 3.34
CA ALA A 85 -18.48 -11.87 3.20
C ALA A 85 -18.06 -12.83 2.07
N GLY A 86 -17.00 -12.51 1.32
CA GLY A 86 -16.59 -13.21 0.10
C GLY A 86 -15.28 -13.99 0.19
N ARG A 87 -14.68 -14.16 1.38
CA ARG A 87 -13.46 -14.98 1.52
C ARG A 87 -13.85 -16.43 1.82
N PRO A 88 -13.74 -17.38 0.87
CA PRO A 88 -13.78 -18.78 1.23
C PRO A 88 -12.54 -19.07 2.10
N GLU A 89 -12.79 -19.51 3.33
CA GLU A 89 -11.83 -20.24 4.16
C GLU A 89 -11.32 -21.43 3.35
N ALA A 90 -10.16 -21.30 2.70
CA ALA A 90 -9.45 -22.43 2.11
C ALA A 90 -8.92 -23.27 3.28
N GLY A 91 -9.73 -24.25 3.65
CA GLY A 91 -9.46 -25.21 4.70
C GLY A 91 -8.17 -26.00 4.44
N ASN A 92 -7.37 -26.06 5.49
CA ASN A 92 -6.59 -27.20 5.96
C ASN A 92 -6.76 -28.51 5.15
N ASP A 93 -5.73 -28.89 4.37
CA ASP A 93 -5.52 -30.26 3.89
C ASP A 93 -4.08 -30.68 4.23
N GLU A 94 -3.90 -31.24 5.42
CA GLU A 94 -2.77 -32.10 5.74
C GLU A 94 -3.21 -33.56 5.51
N GLY A 95 -2.50 -34.30 4.65
CA GLY A 95 -2.34 -35.74 4.85
C GLY A 95 -2.27 -36.65 3.63
N SER A 96 -1.03 -37.05 3.31
CA SER A 96 -0.62 -38.44 3.04
C SER A 96 -0.59 -38.96 1.58
N GLY A 97 0.62 -39.38 1.16
CA GLY A 97 0.88 -40.19 -0.03
C GLY A 97 2.37 -40.47 -0.21
N ALA A 98 2.86 -41.55 0.39
CA ALA A 98 4.26 -41.94 0.47
C ALA A 98 4.85 -42.54 -0.83
N GLY A 99 6.13 -42.22 -1.09
CA GLY A 99 7.22 -43.15 -1.45
C GLY A 99 7.32 -43.70 -2.88
N VAL A 100 8.44 -43.40 -3.58
CA VAL A 100 9.33 -44.43 -4.17
C VAL A 100 10.80 -43.92 -4.16
N ASP A 101 11.65 -44.85 -3.75
CA ASP A 101 13.10 -44.91 -3.51
C ASP A 101 14.09 -44.64 -4.68
N LYS A 102 15.25 -44.04 -4.29
CA LYS A 102 16.65 -44.55 -4.41
C LYS A 102 17.58 -44.23 -5.60
N ALA A 103 18.79 -43.79 -5.21
CA ALA A 103 20.17 -44.03 -5.71
C ALA A 103 20.94 -42.71 -5.94
N ASP A 104 21.73 -42.20 -5.00
CA ASP A 104 23.09 -42.60 -4.57
C ASP A 104 24.17 -42.44 -5.66
N SER A 105 25.02 -41.41 -5.51
CA SER A 105 26.45 -41.40 -5.85
C SER A 105 27.10 -40.12 -5.28
N ALA A 106 28.19 -40.32 -4.54
CA ALA A 106 28.86 -39.36 -3.66
C ALA A 106 30.02 -38.57 -4.35
N PRO A 107 31.06 -38.10 -3.63
CA PRO A 107 31.32 -36.70 -3.27
C PRO A 107 32.52 -36.08 -4.02
N GLY A 108 32.55 -34.76 -4.23
CA GLY A 108 33.74 -34.09 -4.78
C GLY A 108 33.66 -32.56 -4.83
N GLU A 109 34.60 -31.94 -4.11
CA GLU A 109 35.31 -30.68 -4.43
C GLU A 109 34.48 -29.39 -4.33
N ALA A 110 34.52 -28.72 -3.16
CA ALA A 110 35.46 -27.64 -2.82
C ALA A 110 34.96 -26.29 -3.33
N ASP A 111 34.41 -25.51 -2.39
CA ASP A 111 34.15 -24.08 -2.53
C ASP A 111 35.46 -23.36 -2.89
N ASP A 112 35.54 -22.77 -4.08
CA ASP A 112 36.50 -21.72 -4.40
C ASP A 112 36.09 -20.46 -3.62
N ILE A 113 36.47 -20.41 -2.34
CA ILE A 113 36.54 -19.16 -1.58
C ILE A 113 37.74 -18.40 -2.16
N ASP A 114 37.48 -17.34 -2.91
CA ASP A 114 38.51 -16.46 -3.45
C ASP A 114 39.16 -15.69 -2.28
N ASP A 115 40.49 -15.79 -2.15
CA ASP A 115 41.25 -15.13 -1.07
C ASP A 115 41.14 -13.58 -1.11
N GLU A 116 40.49 -13.01 -2.14
CA GLU A 116 40.21 -11.58 -2.27
C GLU A 116 39.07 -11.06 -1.35
N ASP A 117 38.21 -11.93 -0.79
CA ASP A 117 37.10 -11.49 0.08
C ASP A 117 37.53 -11.15 1.52
N ILE A 118 38.75 -11.51 1.93
CA ILE A 118 39.23 -11.35 3.32
C ILE A 118 39.86 -9.96 3.56
N GLU A 119 40.34 -9.27 2.52
CA GLU A 119 41.04 -7.98 2.70
C GLU A 119 40.11 -6.77 2.88
N SER A 120 38.80 -6.89 2.60
CA SER A 120 37.88 -5.75 2.75
C SER A 120 37.37 -5.53 4.19
N TRP A 121 37.85 -6.29 5.17
CA TRP A 121 37.40 -6.23 6.57
C TRP A 121 38.51 -5.89 7.60
N LEU A 122 39.63 -5.33 7.15
CA LEU A 122 40.70 -4.78 8.02
C LEU A 122 40.80 -3.26 7.95
#